data_AF-A0A2E0ZF95-F1
#
_entry.id   AF-A0A2E0ZF95-F1
#
_cell.length_a   1.000
_cell.length_b   1.000
_cell.length_c   1.000
_cell.angle_alpha   90.00
_cell.angle_beta   90.00
_cell.angle_gamma   90.00
#
_symmetry.space_group_name_H-M   'P 1'
#
loop_
_entity.id
_entity.type
_entity.pdbx_description
1 polymer ?
#
loop_
_entity_poly.entity_id
_entity_poly.type
_entity_poly.pdbx_seq_one_letter_code
_entity_poly.pdbx_strand_id
1 'polypeptide(L)'
;MSNSFLTFQLNLYQERQAKYNEHMKRRLISSIFLLLLIGFMTQRTNAQTDANTRILVQPGDSWAALAIRFQVDEAELHTLNPQMNPARQPAIGTEIVLPETAVPQSGILVRPKENVLATAVRHQSSPWLLAMRNDLPAPYRPVHGHPILVPDETSTPRDLPAGFTSLELSQAVGVPGQAVGFRAEIEQALDVTAVLGSNEMDLFANESLANGRYLIGLTGTGAFFGTQQPLLQIQVKGAPLWEQPWQFRDPADWEYQELTLTGTAAQIDQQSIEEERARLFEIWEQNSGTAQWNAPFQLPINNFLTISSTFGARRSYNGGPYRTYHEGVDFAAYGGTPVMAPASGTVVVAEFLYVRGGTVIIDHGLGIYTGFYHMSSLAVAPGDVVTPGQIIGEVGTTGLSTGNHLHWDLLVDGVWVDAQAWLEQGMDCWILAGLGQICE
;
A
#
# COMPACT_ATOMS: atom_id res chain seq x y z
N MET A 1 -27.66 25.57 63.03
CA MET A 1 -26.84 24.41 62.63
C MET A 1 -26.28 24.57 61.20
N SER A 2 -25.68 25.72 60.86
CA SER A 2 -25.15 25.98 59.50
C SER A 2 -23.65 26.33 59.46
N ASN A 3 -23.00 26.57 60.60
CA ASN A 3 -21.56 26.93 60.66
C ASN A 3 -20.60 25.75 60.92
N SER A 4 -21.09 24.51 61.04
CA SER A 4 -20.23 23.35 61.29
C SER A 4 -19.90 22.57 60.01
N PHE A 5 -20.75 22.68 58.98
CA PHE A 5 -20.59 21.95 57.71
C PHE A 5 -19.61 22.64 56.74
N LEU A 6 -19.59 23.97 56.70
CA LEU A 6 -18.62 24.73 55.90
C LEU A 6 -17.19 24.58 56.42
N THR A 7 -17.01 24.56 57.74
CA THR A 7 -15.70 24.41 58.39
C THR A 7 -15.10 23.02 58.15
N PHE A 8 -15.95 21.99 58.07
CA PHE A 8 -15.53 20.62 57.73
C PHE A 8 -15.11 20.50 56.25
N GLN A 9 -15.85 21.11 55.33
CA GLN A 9 -15.52 21.15 53.90
C GLN A 9 -14.22 21.93 53.61
N LEU A 10 -13.98 23.05 54.32
CA LEU A 10 -12.77 23.85 54.17
C LEU A 10 -11.51 23.10 54.68
N ASN A 11 -11.62 22.41 55.81
CA ASN A 11 -10.52 21.59 56.35
C ASN A 11 -10.16 20.43 55.41
N LEU A 12 -11.15 19.74 54.84
CA LEU A 12 -10.92 18.67 53.86
C LEU A 12 -10.32 19.16 52.53
N TYR A 13 -10.54 20.42 52.17
CA TYR A 13 -9.91 21.03 51.00
C TYR A 13 -8.45 21.40 51.29
N GLN A 14 -8.18 21.98 52.46
CA GLN A 14 -6.81 22.35 52.87
C GLN A 14 -5.92 21.12 53.10
N GLU A 15 -6.44 20.04 53.69
CA GLU A 15 -5.68 18.79 53.85
C GLU A 15 -5.35 18.12 52.49
N ARG A 16 -6.26 18.20 51.51
CA ARG A 16 -6.01 17.69 50.15
C ARG A 16 -4.96 18.50 49.40
N GLN A 17 -4.99 19.83 49.53
CA GLN A 17 -3.97 20.72 48.97
C GLN A 17 -2.59 20.52 49.62
N ALA A 18 -2.53 20.27 50.93
CA ALA A 18 -1.29 19.98 51.64
C ALA A 18 -0.66 18.65 51.17
N LYS A 19 -1.47 17.58 51.03
CA LYS A 19 -1.00 16.29 50.51
C LYS A 19 -0.57 16.37 49.04
N TYR A 20 -1.26 17.13 48.20
CA TYR A 20 -0.89 17.34 46.79
C TYR A 20 0.48 18.05 46.66
N ASN A 21 0.70 19.09 47.46
CA ASN A 21 1.96 19.84 47.45
C ASN A 21 3.15 19.04 48.03
N GLU A 22 2.92 18.17 49.02
CA GLU A 22 3.97 17.27 49.54
C GLU A 22 4.35 16.20 48.50
N HIS A 23 3.37 15.68 47.77
CA HIS A 23 3.57 14.67 46.72
C HIS A 23 4.30 15.24 45.49
N MET A 24 4.03 16.50 45.12
CA MET A 24 4.76 17.24 44.08
C MET A 24 6.20 17.55 44.50
N LYS A 25 6.43 17.96 45.76
CA LYS A 25 7.79 18.18 46.29
C LYS A 25 8.63 16.90 46.33
N ARG A 26 8.05 15.76 46.71
CA ARG A 26 8.76 14.46 46.68
C ARG A 26 9.11 13.99 45.26
N ARG A 27 8.27 14.30 44.26
CA ARG A 27 8.57 14.03 42.84
C ARG A 27 9.68 14.94 42.30
N LEU A 28 9.68 16.23 42.65
CA LEU A 28 10.73 17.16 42.21
C LEU A 28 12.10 16.85 42.83
N ILE A 29 12.15 16.44 44.11
CA ILE A 29 13.40 16.09 44.80
C ILE A 29 13.98 14.76 44.27
N SER A 30 13.13 13.81 43.84
CA SER A 30 13.58 12.56 43.22
C SER A 30 14.12 12.76 41.79
N SER A 31 13.61 13.75 41.06
CA SER A 31 14.11 14.11 39.72
C SER A 31 15.42 14.91 39.75
N ILE A 32 15.69 15.67 40.82
CA ILE A 32 16.92 16.46 40.96
C ILE A 32 18.09 15.60 41.50
N PHE A 33 17.83 14.52 42.22
CA PHE A 33 18.88 13.59 42.69
C PHE A 33 19.36 12.57 41.63
N LEU A 34 18.61 12.37 40.54
CA LEU A 34 19.01 11.50 39.42
C LEU A 34 19.85 12.24 38.36
N LEU A 35 19.93 13.56 38.42
CA LEU A 35 20.66 14.42 37.47
C LEU A 35 22.04 14.89 37.97
N LEU A 36 22.51 14.42 39.13
CA LEU A 36 23.78 14.84 39.75
C LEU A 36 24.75 13.68 40.06
N LEU A 37 24.55 12.52 39.43
CA LEU A 37 25.40 11.33 39.59
C LEU A 37 25.76 10.64 38.26
N ILE A 38 25.86 11.41 37.18
CA ILE A 38 26.51 11.00 35.92
C ILE A 38 27.56 12.07 35.57
N GLY A 39 28.60 12.14 36.40
CA GLY A 39 29.83 12.86 36.13
C GLY A 39 30.97 11.85 36.10
N PHE A 40 31.76 11.87 35.03
CA PHE A 40 32.97 11.08 34.78
C PHE A 40 32.80 9.59 34.41
N MET A 41 32.33 9.36 33.18
CA MET A 41 33.05 8.49 32.24
C MET A 41 32.86 9.05 30.83
N THR A 42 33.78 9.90 30.40
CA THR A 42 33.98 10.21 28.98
C THR A 42 34.52 8.95 28.31
N GLN A 43 33.63 8.01 27.98
CA GLN A 43 33.88 7.16 26.83
C GLN A 43 34.00 8.10 25.64
N ARG A 44 35.21 8.14 25.06
CA ARG A 44 35.37 8.55 23.66
C ARG A 44 34.57 7.54 22.85
N THR A 45 33.29 7.80 22.66
CA THR A 45 32.61 7.30 21.47
C THR A 45 33.31 8.02 20.33
N ASN A 46 34.11 7.26 19.58
CA ASN A 46 34.47 7.67 18.24
C ASN A 46 33.14 7.88 17.50
N ALA A 47 32.68 9.11 17.46
CA ALA A 47 31.81 9.59 16.41
C ALA A 47 32.68 9.58 15.14
N GLN A 48 32.85 8.39 14.58
CA GLN A 48 33.27 8.22 13.22
C GLN A 48 32.06 8.65 12.40
N THR A 49 32.14 9.86 11.90
CA THR A 49 31.13 10.47 11.05
C THR A 49 30.82 9.56 9.88
N ASP A 50 29.53 9.29 9.67
CA ASP A 50 28.96 8.52 8.56
C ASP A 50 29.53 9.02 7.21
N ALA A 51 30.51 8.31 6.65
CA ALA A 51 31.09 8.58 5.33
C ALA A 51 30.52 7.67 4.23
N ASN A 52 29.76 6.64 4.61
CA ASN A 52 29.22 5.67 3.67
C ASN A 52 27.96 6.20 2.98
N THR A 53 27.92 6.08 1.65
CA THR A 53 26.75 6.45 0.85
C THR A 53 25.61 5.47 1.12
N ARG A 54 24.38 5.99 1.23
CA ARG A 54 23.17 5.18 1.38
C ARG A 54 22.31 5.26 0.12
N ILE A 55 21.71 4.15 -0.25
CA ILE A 55 20.76 4.07 -1.38
C ILE A 55 19.47 3.41 -0.96
N LEU A 56 18.36 3.83 -1.56
CA LEU A 56 17.06 3.18 -1.41
C LEU A 56 16.93 2.07 -2.45
N VAL A 57 16.70 0.84 -1.99
CA VAL A 57 16.50 -0.35 -2.83
C VAL A 57 15.27 -0.13 -3.72
N GLN A 58 15.45 -0.29 -5.04
CA GLN A 58 14.35 -0.29 -6.02
C GLN A 58 14.14 -1.70 -6.60
N PRO A 59 13.06 -1.92 -7.39
CA PRO A 59 12.86 -3.19 -8.09
C PRO A 59 14.10 -3.57 -8.92
N GLY A 60 14.54 -4.80 -8.77
CA GLY A 60 15.71 -5.35 -9.45
C GLY A 60 17.06 -5.03 -8.80
N ASP A 61 17.11 -4.31 -7.68
CA ASP A 61 18.31 -4.28 -6.82
C ASP A 61 18.44 -5.62 -6.07
N SER A 62 18.92 -6.66 -6.75
CA SER A 62 19.40 -7.87 -6.06
C SER A 62 20.79 -7.61 -5.46
N TRP A 63 21.22 -8.44 -4.49
CA TRP A 63 22.58 -8.33 -3.96
C TRP A 63 23.65 -8.41 -5.05
N ALA A 64 23.47 -9.35 -5.99
CA ALA A 64 24.31 -9.48 -7.17
C ALA A 64 24.24 -8.23 -8.08
N ALA A 65 23.03 -7.68 -8.31
CA ALA A 65 22.88 -6.48 -9.12
C ALA A 65 23.60 -5.27 -8.50
N LEU A 66 23.50 -5.10 -7.18
CA LEU A 66 24.16 -4.03 -6.44
C LEU A 66 25.69 -4.19 -6.46
N ALA A 67 26.18 -5.41 -6.21
CA ALA A 67 27.61 -5.73 -6.27
C ALA A 67 28.19 -5.41 -7.65
N ILE A 68 27.52 -5.84 -8.72
CA ILE A 68 27.91 -5.53 -10.10
C ILE A 68 27.81 -4.02 -10.35
N ARG A 69 26.67 -3.39 -10.04
CA ARG A 69 26.44 -1.96 -10.30
C ARG A 69 27.48 -1.06 -9.65
N PHE A 70 27.93 -1.39 -8.44
CA PHE A 70 28.86 -0.57 -7.68
C PHE A 70 30.31 -1.07 -7.68
N GLN A 71 30.59 -2.18 -8.38
CA GLN A 71 31.92 -2.79 -8.47
C GLN A 71 32.49 -3.15 -7.09
N VAL A 72 31.67 -3.76 -6.24
CA VAL A 72 32.03 -4.18 -4.87
C VAL A 72 31.75 -5.67 -4.67
N ASP A 73 32.40 -6.27 -3.66
CA ASP A 73 32.11 -7.65 -3.28
C ASP A 73 30.75 -7.72 -2.57
N GLU A 74 29.93 -8.71 -2.92
CA GLU A 74 28.66 -8.97 -2.24
C GLU A 74 28.87 -9.25 -0.74
N ALA A 75 29.96 -9.92 -0.37
CA ALA A 75 30.30 -10.18 1.03
C ALA A 75 30.57 -8.88 1.82
N GLU A 76 31.11 -7.85 1.16
CA GLU A 76 31.31 -6.53 1.76
C GLU A 76 29.96 -5.81 1.98
N LEU A 77 29.05 -5.88 1.00
CA LEU A 77 27.68 -5.38 1.14
C LEU A 77 26.96 -6.02 2.33
N HIS A 78 27.04 -7.34 2.48
CA HIS A 78 26.46 -8.05 3.62
C HIS A 78 27.08 -7.62 4.96
N THR A 79 28.40 -7.43 4.99
CA THR A 79 29.12 -7.02 6.20
C THR A 79 28.71 -5.60 6.65
N LEU A 80 28.48 -4.69 5.71
CA LEU A 80 28.03 -3.32 6.00
C LEU A 80 26.54 -3.22 6.34
N ASN A 81 25.75 -4.26 6.03
CA ASN A 81 24.30 -4.28 6.25
C ASN A 81 23.88 -5.49 7.10
N PRO A 82 24.44 -5.66 8.33
CA PRO A 82 24.23 -6.86 9.15
C PRO A 82 22.78 -7.05 9.63
N GLN A 83 21.95 -6.00 9.54
CA GLN A 83 20.53 -6.06 9.84
C GLN A 83 19.71 -6.81 8.77
N MET A 84 20.26 -6.99 7.57
CA MET A 84 19.58 -7.64 6.46
C MET A 84 19.94 -9.12 6.41
N ASN A 85 18.99 -9.97 5.99
CA ASN A 85 19.24 -11.40 5.86
C ASN A 85 19.99 -11.68 4.55
N PRO A 86 21.24 -12.19 4.58
CA PRO A 86 22.03 -12.44 3.38
C PRO A 86 21.44 -13.55 2.49
N ALA A 87 20.57 -14.41 3.04
CA ALA A 87 19.90 -15.46 2.28
C ALA A 87 18.64 -14.98 1.52
N ARG A 88 18.25 -13.71 1.67
CA ARG A 88 17.12 -13.10 0.96
C ARG A 88 17.60 -11.88 0.17
N GLN A 89 16.96 -11.60 -0.96
CA GLN A 89 17.17 -10.33 -1.67
C GLN A 89 16.83 -9.15 -0.77
N PRO A 90 17.48 -7.99 -0.93
CA PRO A 90 17.14 -6.83 -0.14
C PRO A 90 15.73 -6.34 -0.50
N ALA A 91 14.99 -5.93 0.52
CA ALA A 91 13.60 -5.54 0.34
C ALA A 91 13.49 -4.17 -0.33
N ILE A 92 12.63 -4.05 -1.34
CA ILE A 92 12.32 -2.78 -2.00
C ILE A 92 11.83 -1.78 -0.96
N GLY A 93 12.38 -0.56 -1.01
CA GLY A 93 12.08 0.49 -0.03
C GLY A 93 12.93 0.47 1.24
N THR A 94 13.90 -0.45 1.37
CA THR A 94 14.90 -0.40 2.45
C THR A 94 16.15 0.37 2.04
N GLU A 95 16.90 0.88 3.01
CA GLU A 95 18.19 1.53 2.76
C GLU A 95 19.33 0.53 2.86
N ILE A 96 20.27 0.62 1.92
CA ILE A 96 21.54 -0.12 1.93
C ILE A 96 22.68 0.87 2.05
N VAL A 97 23.61 0.55 2.94
CA VAL A 97 24.89 1.23 3.10
C VAL A 97 25.90 0.64 2.13
N LEU A 98 26.51 1.49 1.30
CA LEU A 98 27.53 1.11 0.34
C LEU A 98 28.94 1.33 0.91
N PRO A 99 29.94 0.54 0.49
CA PRO A 99 31.34 0.81 0.77
C PRO A 99 31.78 2.18 0.24
N GLU A 100 32.79 2.79 0.86
CA GLU A 100 33.40 4.03 0.34
C GLU A 100 34.04 3.84 -1.05
N THR A 101 34.40 2.61 -1.40
CA THR A 101 34.97 2.20 -2.69
C THR A 101 33.93 2.04 -3.80
N ALA A 102 32.63 2.15 -3.48
CA ALA A 102 31.55 1.94 -4.44
C ALA A 102 31.59 2.96 -5.58
N VAL A 103 31.75 2.47 -6.82
CA VAL A 103 31.74 3.30 -8.03
C VAL A 103 30.61 2.83 -8.95
N PRO A 104 29.56 3.63 -9.15
CA PRO A 104 28.45 3.24 -10.00
C PRO A 104 28.90 3.08 -11.45
N GLN A 105 28.48 2.00 -12.10
CA GLN A 105 28.63 1.79 -13.53
C GLN A 105 27.27 1.61 -14.22
N SER A 106 27.21 2.03 -15.49
CA SER A 106 26.07 1.86 -16.37
C SER A 106 26.12 0.50 -17.09
N GLY A 107 24.93 -0.01 -17.42
CA GLY A 107 24.76 -1.21 -18.22
C GLY A 107 23.41 -1.88 -17.96
N ILE A 108 23.18 -2.99 -18.66
CA ILE A 108 21.97 -3.80 -18.54
C ILE A 108 22.38 -5.14 -17.93
N LEU A 109 21.65 -5.60 -16.90
CA LEU A 109 21.84 -6.95 -16.37
C LEU A 109 20.97 -7.92 -17.15
N VAL A 110 21.59 -8.98 -17.64
CA VAL A 110 20.92 -10.03 -18.40
C VAL A 110 21.22 -11.34 -17.74
N ARG A 111 20.19 -12.14 -17.43
CA ARG A 111 20.35 -13.55 -17.06
C ARG A 111 20.42 -14.39 -18.33
N PRO A 112 21.61 -14.89 -18.74
CA PRO A 112 21.74 -15.60 -20.00
C PRO A 112 20.92 -16.89 -19.96
N LYS A 113 20.05 -17.10 -20.96
CA LYS A 113 19.42 -18.41 -21.21
C LYS A 113 20.43 -19.42 -21.80
N GLU A 114 21.51 -18.90 -22.38
CA GLU A 114 22.52 -19.63 -23.14
C GLU A 114 23.93 -19.24 -22.68
N ASN A 115 24.96 -19.47 -23.50
CA ASN A 115 26.33 -19.02 -23.23
C ASN A 115 26.54 -17.53 -23.53
N VAL A 116 27.66 -16.98 -23.04
CA VAL A 116 28.01 -15.55 -23.20
C VAL A 116 28.15 -15.16 -24.67
N LEU A 117 28.57 -16.07 -25.57
CA LEU A 117 28.67 -15.80 -27.00
C LEU A 117 27.29 -15.49 -27.61
N ALA A 118 26.26 -16.27 -27.26
CA ALA A 118 24.90 -16.01 -27.73
C ALA A 118 24.36 -14.67 -27.21
N THR A 119 24.62 -14.34 -25.94
CA THR A 119 24.26 -13.03 -25.37
C THR A 119 25.01 -11.90 -26.08
N ALA A 120 26.30 -12.07 -26.37
CA ALA A 120 27.10 -11.10 -27.10
C ALA A 120 26.50 -10.77 -28.47
N VAL A 121 26.08 -11.79 -29.22
CA VAL A 121 25.44 -11.61 -30.53
C VAL A 121 24.12 -10.85 -30.40
N ARG A 122 23.26 -11.22 -29.44
CA ARG A 122 21.95 -10.59 -29.24
C ARG A 122 22.06 -9.09 -28.91
N HIS A 123 23.04 -8.74 -28.09
CA HIS A 123 23.28 -7.36 -27.67
C HIS A 123 24.35 -6.64 -28.50
N GLN A 124 24.74 -7.20 -29.66
CA GLN A 124 25.72 -6.61 -30.57
C GLN A 124 27.04 -6.20 -29.88
N SER A 125 27.48 -7.01 -28.90
CA SER A 125 28.65 -6.74 -28.07
C SER A 125 29.79 -7.72 -28.36
N SER A 126 31.01 -7.38 -27.92
CA SER A 126 32.16 -8.28 -28.02
C SER A 126 32.10 -9.37 -26.94
N PRO A 127 32.19 -10.67 -27.28
CA PRO A 127 32.21 -11.74 -26.29
C PRO A 127 33.36 -11.61 -25.29
N TRP A 128 34.51 -11.11 -25.73
CA TRP A 128 35.69 -10.88 -24.88
C TRP A 128 35.49 -9.69 -23.95
N LEU A 129 34.84 -8.63 -24.42
CA LEU A 129 34.50 -7.48 -23.58
C LEU A 129 33.49 -7.87 -22.50
N LEU A 130 32.48 -8.66 -22.86
CA LEU A 130 31.51 -9.20 -21.90
C LEU A 130 32.19 -10.11 -20.88
N ALA A 131 33.07 -11.01 -21.32
CA ALA A 131 33.80 -11.87 -20.40
C ALA A 131 34.66 -11.06 -19.42
N MET A 132 35.40 -10.06 -19.93
CA MET A 132 36.23 -9.17 -19.12
C MET A 132 35.43 -8.35 -18.10
N ARG A 133 34.28 -7.78 -18.50
CA ARG A 133 33.44 -6.96 -17.60
C ARG A 133 32.71 -7.74 -16.51
N ASN A 134 32.63 -9.06 -16.65
CA ASN A 134 31.93 -9.94 -15.73
C ASN A 134 32.89 -10.90 -15.01
N ASP A 135 34.20 -10.59 -15.02
CA ASP A 135 35.26 -11.40 -14.42
C ASP A 135 35.24 -12.89 -14.84
N LEU A 136 34.82 -13.14 -16.08
CA LEU A 136 34.77 -14.48 -16.64
C LEU A 136 36.13 -14.80 -17.28
N PRO A 137 36.73 -15.96 -16.95
CA PRO A 137 38.04 -16.32 -17.49
C PRO A 137 38.01 -16.59 -19.00
N ALA A 138 36.83 -16.86 -19.57
CA ALA A 138 36.66 -17.02 -21.00
C ALA A 138 35.18 -16.87 -21.44
N PRO A 139 34.92 -16.40 -22.69
CA PRO A 139 33.57 -16.17 -23.22
C PRO A 139 32.78 -17.45 -23.53
N TYR A 140 33.41 -18.62 -23.52
CA TYR A 140 32.73 -19.90 -23.72
C TYR A 140 32.30 -20.55 -22.40
N ARG A 141 32.61 -19.94 -21.25
CA ARG A 141 32.21 -20.47 -19.95
C ARG A 141 30.70 -20.25 -19.74
N PRO A 142 29.93 -21.27 -19.34
CA PRO A 142 28.53 -21.09 -18.97
C PRO A 142 28.39 -20.19 -17.76
N VAL A 143 27.40 -19.30 -17.79
CA VAL A 143 27.02 -18.48 -16.63
C VAL A 143 25.68 -19.02 -16.14
N HIS A 144 25.73 -19.89 -15.14
CA HIS A 144 24.52 -20.53 -14.62
C HIS A 144 23.88 -19.63 -13.57
N GLY A 145 22.71 -19.06 -13.90
CA GLY A 145 21.85 -18.36 -12.94
C GLY A 145 22.34 -16.99 -12.47
N HIS A 146 23.59 -16.61 -12.75
CA HIS A 146 24.10 -15.29 -12.42
C HIS A 146 23.80 -14.29 -13.54
N PRO A 147 23.28 -13.09 -13.21
CA PRO A 147 23.16 -12.01 -14.17
C PRO A 147 24.55 -11.57 -14.65
N ILE A 148 24.66 -11.18 -15.92
CA ILE A 148 25.85 -10.55 -16.48
C ILE A 148 25.54 -9.13 -16.92
N LEU A 149 26.51 -8.23 -16.73
CA LEU A 149 26.49 -6.87 -17.21
C LEU A 149 26.81 -6.82 -18.69
N VAL A 150 25.85 -6.32 -19.45
CA VAL A 150 26.00 -5.93 -20.85
C VAL A 150 26.27 -4.42 -20.92
N PRO A 151 27.27 -3.96 -21.70
CA PRO A 151 27.53 -2.53 -21.86
C PRO A 151 26.32 -1.78 -22.40
N ASP A 152 25.91 -0.75 -21.67
CA ASP A 152 24.99 0.29 -22.10
C ASP A 152 25.38 1.59 -21.36
N GLU A 153 25.34 2.73 -22.04
CA GLU A 153 25.85 3.99 -21.46
C GLU A 153 24.84 4.66 -20.52
N THR A 154 23.55 4.36 -20.68
CA THR A 154 22.45 5.10 -20.06
C THR A 154 21.69 4.32 -18.99
N SER A 155 21.70 2.99 -19.10
CA SER A 155 20.90 2.11 -18.28
C SER A 155 21.53 1.92 -16.91
N THR A 156 20.67 1.93 -15.89
CA THR A 156 21.05 1.49 -14.55
C THR A 156 20.98 -0.04 -14.50
N PRO A 157 22.04 -0.74 -14.08
CA PRO A 157 22.00 -2.19 -13.92
C PRO A 157 20.92 -2.62 -12.92
N ARG A 158 19.91 -3.35 -13.39
CA ARG A 158 18.79 -3.89 -12.61
C ARG A 158 18.50 -5.32 -13.04
N ASP A 159 18.33 -6.21 -12.06
CA ASP A 159 17.99 -7.62 -12.28
C ASP A 159 16.47 -7.77 -12.34
N LEU A 160 15.89 -7.36 -13.47
CA LEU A 160 14.45 -7.32 -13.72
C LEU A 160 13.88 -8.70 -14.13
N PRO A 161 12.55 -8.91 -14.04
CA PRO A 161 11.91 -10.08 -14.63
C PRO A 161 12.23 -10.22 -16.12
N ALA A 162 12.27 -11.46 -16.62
CA ALA A 162 12.66 -11.72 -18.00
C ALA A 162 11.71 -11.05 -19.00
N GLY A 163 12.26 -10.22 -19.91
CA GLY A 163 11.49 -9.50 -20.94
C GLY A 163 10.95 -8.14 -20.50
N PHE A 164 11.22 -7.73 -19.26
CA PHE A 164 10.90 -6.40 -18.74
C PHE A 164 12.09 -5.47 -19.01
N THR A 165 11.82 -4.28 -19.55
CA THR A 165 12.82 -3.21 -19.71
C THR A 165 12.79 -2.20 -18.56
N SER A 166 11.64 -2.10 -17.87
CA SER A 166 11.46 -1.31 -16.66
C SER A 166 10.53 -2.03 -15.67
N LEU A 167 10.64 -1.68 -14.39
CA LEU A 167 9.71 -2.11 -13.36
C LEU A 167 9.66 -1.02 -12.28
N GLU A 168 8.48 -0.44 -12.09
CA GLU A 168 8.22 0.59 -11.11
C GLU A 168 7.06 0.14 -10.22
N LEU A 169 7.17 0.36 -8.92
CA LEU A 169 6.07 0.11 -7.98
C LEU A 169 5.28 1.39 -7.73
N SER A 170 4.01 1.25 -7.37
CA SER A 170 3.16 2.38 -6.98
C SER A 170 3.73 3.17 -5.80
N GLN A 171 4.54 2.52 -4.94
CA GLN A 171 5.25 3.13 -3.83
C GLN A 171 6.49 2.34 -3.44
N ALA A 172 7.52 3.03 -2.94
CA ALA A 172 8.73 2.35 -2.46
C ALA A 172 8.46 1.51 -1.20
N VAL A 173 7.64 2.03 -0.27
CA VAL A 173 7.26 1.35 0.98
C VAL A 173 5.75 1.19 1.01
N GLY A 174 5.29 -0.06 1.03
CA GLY A 174 3.88 -0.45 1.15
C GLY A 174 3.25 0.00 2.48
N VAL A 175 1.94 0.22 2.50
CA VAL A 175 1.17 0.41 3.74
C VAL A 175 -0.05 -0.53 3.69
N PRO A 176 -0.28 -1.35 4.73
CA PRO A 176 -1.50 -2.16 4.82
C PRO A 176 -2.76 -1.30 4.69
N GLY A 177 -3.78 -1.81 4.01
CA GLY A 177 -5.00 -1.07 3.73
C GLY A 177 -4.96 -0.29 2.43
N GLN A 178 -3.88 -0.29 1.66
CA GLN A 178 -3.77 0.48 0.42
C GLN A 178 -3.85 -0.40 -0.84
N ALA A 179 -4.28 0.20 -1.95
CA ALA A 179 -4.03 -0.37 -3.27
C ALA A 179 -2.53 -0.29 -3.56
N VAL A 180 -1.98 -1.35 -4.14
CA VAL A 180 -0.57 -1.42 -4.52
C VAL A 180 -0.44 -2.09 -5.88
N GLY A 181 0.63 -1.74 -6.59
CA GLY A 181 0.85 -2.31 -7.90
C GLY A 181 2.26 -2.12 -8.41
N PHE A 182 2.49 -2.68 -9.60
CA PHE A 182 3.66 -2.37 -10.41
C PHE A 182 3.25 -2.00 -11.83
N ARG A 183 4.04 -1.15 -12.48
CA ARG A 183 3.98 -0.91 -13.93
C ARG A 183 5.32 -1.22 -14.55
N ALA A 184 5.29 -1.72 -15.78
CA ALA A 184 6.46 -2.18 -16.49
C ALA A 184 6.32 -1.93 -17.99
N GLU A 185 7.45 -1.65 -18.62
CA GLU A 185 7.60 -1.76 -20.08
C GLU A 185 8.14 -3.14 -20.42
N ILE A 186 7.59 -3.75 -21.47
CA ILE A 186 7.97 -5.10 -21.93
C ILE A 186 8.39 -5.07 -23.40
N GLU A 187 9.38 -5.89 -23.76
CA GLU A 187 9.91 -5.94 -25.13
C GLU A 187 8.91 -6.54 -26.14
N GLN A 188 8.12 -7.51 -25.67
CA GLN A 188 7.16 -8.27 -26.46
C GLN A 188 5.98 -8.70 -25.56
N ALA A 189 4.92 -9.24 -26.15
CA ALA A 189 3.82 -9.82 -25.39
C ALA A 189 4.34 -10.99 -24.55
N LEU A 190 3.99 -11.00 -23.26
CA LEU A 190 4.42 -12.00 -22.30
C LEU A 190 3.20 -12.60 -21.59
N ASP A 191 3.25 -13.91 -21.35
CA ASP A 191 2.32 -14.62 -20.47
C ASP A 191 2.90 -14.53 -19.05
N VAL A 192 2.33 -13.66 -18.23
CA VAL A 192 2.84 -13.26 -16.90
C VAL A 192 1.79 -13.57 -15.85
N THR A 193 2.23 -14.04 -14.69
CA THR A 193 1.45 -14.02 -13.45
C THR A 193 2.23 -13.29 -12.37
N ALA A 194 1.53 -12.64 -11.45
CA ALA A 194 2.14 -11.94 -10.34
C ALA A 194 1.38 -12.18 -9.02
N VAL A 195 2.14 -12.28 -7.93
CA VAL A 195 1.63 -12.53 -6.59
C VAL A 195 2.40 -11.65 -5.59
N LEU A 196 1.68 -11.02 -4.66
CA LEU A 196 2.25 -10.31 -3.52
C LEU A 196 1.94 -11.06 -2.23
N GLY A 197 2.92 -11.82 -1.74
CA GLY A 197 2.73 -12.70 -0.58
C GLY A 197 1.75 -13.84 -0.91
N SER A 198 0.49 -13.68 -0.48
CA SER A 198 -0.61 -14.61 -0.79
C SER A 198 -1.67 -14.00 -1.70
N ASN A 199 -1.55 -12.71 -2.04
CA ASN A 199 -2.54 -12.02 -2.86
C ASN A 199 -2.13 -12.16 -4.32
N GLU A 200 -3.00 -12.72 -5.14
CA GLU A 200 -2.84 -12.64 -6.59
C GLU A 200 -2.94 -11.17 -7.03
N MET A 201 -2.27 -10.85 -8.14
CA MET A 201 -2.33 -9.51 -8.73
C MET A 201 -2.97 -9.63 -10.09
N ASP A 202 -4.05 -8.88 -10.29
CA ASP A 202 -4.68 -8.72 -11.59
C ASP A 202 -3.75 -7.96 -12.55
N LEU A 203 -3.59 -8.51 -13.75
CA LEU A 203 -2.67 -8.01 -14.77
C LEU A 203 -3.42 -7.42 -15.96
N PHE A 204 -3.05 -6.21 -16.32
CA PHE A 204 -3.61 -5.49 -17.46
C PHE A 204 -2.48 -5.04 -18.38
N ALA A 205 -2.68 -5.21 -19.68
CA ALA A 205 -1.67 -4.84 -20.67
C ALA A 205 -2.27 -3.93 -21.74
N ASN A 206 -1.48 -2.96 -22.18
CA ASN A 206 -1.76 -2.20 -23.39
C ASN A 206 -0.68 -2.49 -24.44
N GLU A 207 -1.03 -3.31 -25.42
CA GLU A 207 -0.12 -3.74 -26.49
C GLU A 207 -0.21 -2.90 -27.77
N SER A 208 -1.15 -1.94 -27.84
CA SER A 208 -1.49 -1.23 -29.08
C SER A 208 -0.78 0.12 -29.25
N LEU A 209 0.04 0.55 -28.29
CA LEU A 209 0.64 1.88 -28.32
C LEU A 209 1.91 1.93 -29.18
N ALA A 210 2.03 2.99 -29.97
CA ALA A 210 3.20 3.29 -30.80
C ALA A 210 4.50 3.53 -29.99
N ASN A 211 4.39 3.72 -28.67
CA ASN A 211 5.47 4.16 -27.77
C ASN A 211 5.99 3.06 -26.82
N GLY A 212 5.46 1.83 -26.88
CA GLY A 212 5.87 0.74 -26.00
C GLY A 212 4.72 -0.20 -25.64
N ARG A 213 5.05 -1.39 -25.16
CA ARG A 213 4.07 -2.31 -24.56
C ARG A 213 4.12 -2.13 -23.06
N TYR A 214 2.99 -1.77 -22.46
CA TYR A 214 2.90 -1.54 -21.03
C TYR A 214 2.13 -2.67 -20.35
N LEU A 215 2.62 -3.05 -19.17
CA LEU A 215 2.00 -4.04 -18.28
C LEU A 215 1.85 -3.41 -16.90
N ILE A 216 0.67 -3.54 -16.31
CA ILE A 216 0.40 -3.15 -14.94
C ILE A 216 -0.16 -4.34 -14.17
N GLY A 217 0.32 -4.53 -12.94
CA GLY A 217 -0.23 -5.46 -11.97
C GLY A 217 -0.79 -4.71 -10.78
N LEU A 218 -2.01 -5.05 -10.35
CA LEU A 218 -2.73 -4.37 -9.27
C LEU A 218 -3.26 -5.39 -8.26
N THR A 219 -3.27 -5.00 -6.98
CA THR A 219 -3.96 -5.74 -5.93
C THR A 219 -4.29 -4.81 -4.75
N GLY A 220 -5.33 -5.13 -4.00
CA GLY A 220 -5.61 -4.49 -2.72
C GLY A 220 -4.84 -5.15 -1.58
N THR A 221 -4.31 -4.34 -0.66
CA THR A 221 -3.85 -4.82 0.64
C THR A 221 -4.90 -4.46 1.68
N GLY A 222 -5.57 -5.46 2.27
CA GLY A 222 -6.55 -5.19 3.32
C GLY A 222 -5.93 -4.58 4.59
N ALA A 223 -6.75 -4.07 5.51
CA ALA A 223 -6.30 -3.40 6.74
C ALA A 223 -5.30 -4.23 7.59
N PHE A 224 -5.43 -5.57 7.55
CA PHE A 224 -4.58 -6.48 8.33
C PHE A 224 -3.59 -7.26 7.48
N PHE A 225 -3.14 -6.67 6.36
CA PHE A 225 -2.05 -7.23 5.58
C PHE A 225 -0.78 -7.33 6.46
N GLY A 226 -0.48 -8.54 6.92
CA GLY A 226 0.32 -8.78 8.13
C GLY A 226 1.80 -9.07 7.92
N THR A 227 2.29 -9.05 6.68
CA THR A 227 3.71 -9.32 6.41
C THR A 227 4.44 -8.00 6.21
N GLN A 228 5.49 -7.72 6.99
CA GLN A 228 6.32 -6.52 6.80
C GLN A 228 7.13 -6.55 5.51
N GLN A 229 7.45 -7.74 4.99
CA GLN A 229 8.22 -7.93 3.76
C GLN A 229 7.67 -9.09 2.93
N PRO A 230 6.43 -9.01 2.42
CA PRO A 230 5.89 -9.99 1.48
C PRO A 230 6.81 -10.11 0.27
N LEU A 231 6.87 -11.30 -0.33
CA LEU A 231 7.55 -11.49 -1.60
C LEU A 231 6.65 -10.99 -2.72
N LEU A 232 7.14 -10.06 -3.53
CA LEU A 232 6.59 -9.80 -4.85
C LEU A 232 7.20 -10.84 -5.79
N GLN A 233 6.35 -11.69 -6.36
CA GLN A 233 6.72 -12.77 -7.24
C GLN A 233 6.14 -12.51 -8.63
N ILE A 234 6.98 -12.48 -9.65
CA ILE A 234 6.58 -12.29 -11.05
C ILE A 234 7.09 -13.48 -11.85
N GLN A 235 6.16 -14.24 -12.41
CA GLN A 235 6.44 -15.44 -13.18
C GLN A 235 6.10 -15.19 -14.65
N VAL A 236 7.13 -15.16 -15.50
CA VAL A 236 6.97 -15.15 -16.96
C VAL A 236 7.05 -16.58 -17.49
N LYS A 237 6.12 -17.00 -18.34
CA LYS A 237 6.09 -18.37 -18.86
C LYS A 237 7.38 -18.76 -19.56
N GLY A 238 7.98 -19.87 -19.12
CA GLY A 238 9.25 -20.37 -19.67
C GLY A 238 10.48 -19.60 -19.21
N ALA A 239 10.36 -18.74 -18.20
CA ALA A 239 11.48 -18.09 -17.52
C ALA A 239 11.56 -18.52 -16.04
N PRO A 240 12.72 -18.36 -15.38
CA PRO A 240 12.81 -18.51 -13.93
C PRO A 240 11.89 -17.50 -13.20
N LEU A 241 11.39 -17.90 -12.03
CA LEU A 241 10.65 -17.00 -11.15
C LEU A 241 11.53 -15.81 -10.75
N TRP A 242 10.99 -14.60 -10.89
CA TRP A 242 11.56 -13.41 -10.30
C TRP A 242 10.88 -13.15 -8.97
N GLU A 243 11.67 -12.89 -7.93
CA GLU A 243 11.14 -12.56 -6.62
C GLU A 243 12.00 -11.53 -5.90
N GLN A 244 11.33 -10.59 -5.23
CA GLN A 244 11.99 -9.61 -4.37
C GLN A 244 11.05 -9.26 -3.20
N PRO A 245 11.54 -9.19 -1.95
CA PRO A 245 10.71 -8.71 -0.86
C PRO A 245 10.36 -7.24 -1.06
N TRP A 246 9.16 -6.83 -0.65
CA TRP A 246 8.73 -5.43 -0.67
C TRP A 246 8.49 -4.97 0.76
N GLN A 247 9.17 -3.91 1.22
CA GLN A 247 8.96 -3.36 2.55
C GLN A 247 7.56 -2.77 2.69
N PHE A 248 6.85 -3.20 3.72
CA PHE A 248 5.60 -2.62 4.22
C PHE A 248 5.84 -2.00 5.59
N ARG A 249 5.14 -0.89 5.86
CA ARG A 249 5.04 -0.35 7.22
C ARG A 249 4.25 -1.30 8.10
N ASP A 250 4.49 -1.23 9.40
CA ASP A 250 3.59 -1.87 10.35
C ASP A 250 2.17 -1.35 10.14
N PRO A 251 1.14 -2.22 10.25
CA PRO A 251 -0.24 -1.78 10.25
C PRO A 251 -0.41 -0.64 11.26
N ALA A 252 -1.18 0.38 10.89
CA ALA A 252 -1.47 1.47 11.80
C ALA A 252 -2.07 0.92 13.12
N ASP A 253 -1.87 1.66 14.22
CA ASP A 253 -2.67 1.44 15.43
C ASP A 253 -4.12 1.79 15.09
N TRP A 254 -4.90 0.77 14.72
CA TRP A 254 -6.28 0.94 14.31
C TRP A 254 -7.14 1.38 15.49
N GLU A 255 -8.01 2.36 15.24
CA GLU A 255 -8.98 2.82 16.24
C GLU A 255 -9.95 1.71 16.64
N TYR A 256 -10.46 1.76 17.87
CA TYR A 256 -11.49 0.85 18.37
C TYR A 256 -12.78 1.64 18.61
N GLN A 257 -13.89 1.13 18.10
CA GLN A 257 -15.18 1.77 18.16
C GLN A 257 -16.25 0.83 18.73
N GLU A 258 -16.94 1.30 19.78
CA GLU A 258 -18.14 0.68 20.32
C GLU A 258 -19.37 1.36 19.72
N LEU A 259 -20.16 0.61 18.96
CA LEU A 259 -21.35 1.10 18.29
C LEU A 259 -22.60 0.53 18.97
N THR A 260 -23.44 1.42 19.48
CA THR A 260 -24.75 1.05 20.02
C THR A 260 -25.81 1.22 18.95
N LEU A 261 -26.27 0.11 18.39
CA LEU A 261 -27.34 0.07 17.39
C LEU A 261 -28.70 0.17 18.09
N THR A 262 -29.66 0.82 17.44
CA THR A 262 -31.04 0.93 17.94
C THR A 262 -32.05 0.66 16.83
N GLY A 263 -33.31 0.43 17.19
CA GLY A 263 -34.38 0.23 16.21
C GLY A 263 -34.17 -1.00 15.31
N THR A 264 -34.46 -0.86 14.02
CA THR A 264 -34.30 -1.92 13.02
C THR A 264 -32.83 -2.31 12.82
N ALA A 265 -31.88 -1.37 12.94
CA ALA A 265 -30.46 -1.67 12.83
C ALA A 265 -29.99 -2.66 13.91
N ALA A 266 -30.58 -2.62 15.11
CA ALA A 266 -30.28 -3.58 16.18
C ALA A 266 -30.83 -4.99 15.94
N GLN A 267 -31.71 -5.17 14.94
CA GLN A 267 -32.28 -6.46 14.56
C GLN A 267 -31.47 -7.16 13.45
N ILE A 268 -30.51 -6.47 12.84
CA ILE A 268 -29.64 -7.04 11.82
C ILE A 268 -28.67 -8.01 12.51
N ASP A 269 -28.75 -9.28 12.11
CA ASP A 269 -27.91 -10.34 12.64
C ASP A 269 -26.73 -10.66 11.72
N GLN A 270 -25.81 -11.48 12.23
CA GLN A 270 -24.61 -11.87 11.51
C GLN A 270 -24.92 -12.67 10.24
N GLN A 271 -25.98 -13.49 10.25
CA GLN A 271 -26.39 -14.27 9.09
C GLN A 271 -26.81 -13.34 7.94
N SER A 272 -27.61 -12.33 8.22
CA SER A 272 -28.03 -11.34 7.21
C SER A 272 -26.84 -10.59 6.61
N ILE A 273 -25.83 -10.27 7.44
CA ILE A 273 -24.58 -9.63 7.00
C ILE A 273 -23.80 -10.54 6.05
N GLU A 274 -23.68 -11.82 6.39
CA GLU A 274 -22.94 -12.80 5.60
C GLU A 274 -23.65 -13.13 4.28
N GLU A 275 -24.97 -13.29 4.28
CA GLU A 275 -25.78 -13.54 3.08
C GLU A 275 -25.75 -12.36 2.11
N GLU A 276 -25.93 -11.13 2.59
CA GLU A 276 -25.84 -9.93 1.75
C GLU A 276 -24.42 -9.76 1.20
N ARG A 277 -23.38 -9.99 2.02
CA ARG A 277 -21.99 -9.95 1.57
C ARG A 277 -21.71 -10.97 0.48
N ALA A 278 -22.15 -12.22 0.65
CA ALA A 278 -21.95 -13.28 -0.32
C ALA A 278 -22.58 -12.91 -1.68
N ARG A 279 -23.80 -12.35 -1.66
CA ARG A 279 -24.46 -11.85 -2.88
C ARG A 279 -23.67 -10.74 -3.57
N LEU A 280 -23.12 -9.79 -2.82
CA LEU A 280 -22.34 -8.69 -3.41
C LEU A 280 -20.97 -9.15 -3.91
N PHE A 281 -20.39 -10.19 -3.31
CA PHE A 281 -19.11 -10.74 -3.74
C PHE A 281 -19.17 -11.29 -5.17
N GLU A 282 -20.31 -11.89 -5.59
CA GLU A 282 -20.54 -12.33 -6.98
C GLU A 282 -20.48 -11.17 -8.00
N ILE A 283 -20.67 -9.93 -7.55
CA ILE A 283 -20.55 -8.72 -8.37
C ILE A 283 -19.09 -8.25 -8.38
N TRP A 284 -18.45 -8.19 -7.21
CA TRP A 284 -17.07 -7.69 -7.06
C TRP A 284 -16.01 -8.61 -7.66
N GLU A 285 -16.28 -9.90 -7.82
CA GLU A 285 -15.39 -10.85 -8.53
C GLU A 285 -15.33 -10.61 -10.05
N GLN A 286 -16.21 -9.77 -10.61
CA GLN A 286 -16.20 -9.50 -12.04
C GLN A 286 -15.11 -8.48 -12.38
N ASN A 287 -14.30 -8.77 -13.40
CA ASN A 287 -13.30 -7.83 -13.90
C ASN A 287 -13.69 -7.39 -15.32
N SER A 288 -14.13 -6.13 -15.46
CA SER A 288 -14.52 -5.53 -16.74
C SER A 288 -13.34 -5.14 -17.64
N GLY A 289 -12.10 -5.39 -17.23
CA GLY A 289 -10.89 -5.46 -18.07
C GLY A 289 -10.33 -4.14 -18.61
N THR A 290 -11.13 -3.07 -18.63
CA THR A 290 -10.71 -1.74 -19.11
C THR A 290 -11.13 -0.63 -18.15
N ALA A 291 -10.24 0.33 -17.91
CA ALA A 291 -10.57 1.53 -17.14
C ALA A 291 -11.70 2.34 -17.80
N GLN A 292 -12.68 2.77 -17.00
CA GLN A 292 -13.81 3.59 -17.43
C GLN A 292 -13.63 5.08 -17.09
N TRP A 293 -12.53 5.44 -16.42
CA TRP A 293 -12.20 6.82 -16.05
C TRP A 293 -11.03 7.37 -16.88
N ASN A 294 -10.88 8.69 -16.89
CA ASN A 294 -9.81 9.40 -17.59
C ASN A 294 -9.29 10.62 -16.81
N ALA A 295 -9.74 10.83 -15.58
CA ALA A 295 -9.43 11.99 -14.74
C ALA A 295 -9.30 11.55 -13.28
N PRO A 296 -8.70 12.38 -12.40
CA PRO A 296 -8.59 12.08 -10.99
C PRO A 296 -9.95 11.80 -10.33
N PHE A 297 -10.02 10.77 -9.49
CA PHE A 297 -11.13 10.47 -8.59
C PHE A 297 -11.32 11.65 -7.63
N GLN A 298 -12.57 11.91 -7.31
CA GLN A 298 -12.97 12.99 -6.41
C GLN A 298 -13.61 12.42 -5.15
N LEU A 299 -13.69 13.24 -4.10
CA LEU A 299 -14.51 12.90 -2.95
C LEU A 299 -15.99 12.81 -3.39
N PRO A 300 -16.74 11.80 -2.91
CA PRO A 300 -18.15 11.64 -3.28
C PRO A 300 -19.09 12.58 -2.52
N ILE A 301 -18.55 13.43 -1.63
CA ILE A 301 -19.31 14.35 -0.79
C ILE A 301 -18.51 15.63 -0.53
N ASN A 302 -19.14 16.78 -0.79
CA ASN A 302 -18.49 18.10 -0.63
C ASN A 302 -18.86 18.80 0.69
N ASN A 303 -20.01 18.45 1.29
CA ASN A 303 -20.54 19.13 2.47
C ASN A 303 -20.78 18.13 3.61
N PHE A 304 -19.72 17.85 4.35
CA PHE A 304 -19.75 16.99 5.53
C PHE A 304 -19.16 17.72 6.74
N LEU A 305 -19.52 17.26 7.94
CA LEU A 305 -19.13 17.87 9.20
C LEU A 305 -17.76 17.38 9.65
N THR A 306 -17.55 16.06 9.57
CA THR A 306 -16.29 15.39 9.93
C THR A 306 -16.24 14.00 9.29
N ILE A 307 -15.04 13.46 9.15
CA ILE A 307 -14.86 12.01 9.04
C ILE A 307 -15.14 11.44 10.44
N SER A 308 -16.16 10.59 10.57
CA SER A 308 -16.59 10.01 11.84
C SER A 308 -15.99 8.64 12.12
N SER A 309 -15.51 7.95 11.09
CA SER A 309 -14.83 6.66 11.20
C SER A 309 -13.91 6.48 9.98
N THR A 310 -12.66 6.09 10.23
CA THR A 310 -11.66 5.82 9.19
C THR A 310 -11.66 4.34 8.81
N PHE A 311 -11.04 4.03 7.67
CA PHE A 311 -10.81 2.65 7.25
C PHE A 311 -10.00 1.88 8.30
N GLY A 312 -10.27 0.59 8.44
CA GLY A 312 -9.55 -0.32 9.33
C GLY A 312 -9.92 -0.23 10.82
N ALA A 313 -10.74 0.74 11.23
CA ALA A 313 -11.22 0.87 12.61
C ALA A 313 -11.94 -0.41 13.07
N ARG A 314 -11.51 -0.98 14.21
CA ARG A 314 -12.10 -2.18 14.80
C ARG A 314 -13.47 -1.87 15.37
N ARG A 315 -14.49 -2.65 15.00
CA ARG A 315 -15.88 -2.41 15.42
C ARG A 315 -16.41 -3.49 16.34
N SER A 316 -17.01 -3.04 17.44
CA SER A 316 -17.91 -3.81 18.31
C SER A 316 -19.31 -3.24 18.17
N TYR A 317 -20.31 -4.12 18.05
CA TYR A 317 -21.71 -3.75 18.00
C TYR A 317 -22.42 -4.26 19.25
N ASN A 318 -23.12 -3.37 19.97
CA ASN A 318 -23.91 -3.69 21.17
C ASN A 318 -23.16 -4.47 22.26
N GLY A 319 -21.87 -4.15 22.47
CA GLY A 319 -21.00 -4.84 23.45
C GLY A 319 -20.51 -6.22 23.00
N GLY A 320 -20.61 -6.51 21.71
CA GLY A 320 -20.06 -7.71 21.08
C GLY A 320 -18.53 -7.69 20.97
N PRO A 321 -17.92 -8.76 20.45
CA PRO A 321 -16.48 -8.81 20.24
C PRO A 321 -16.04 -8.00 19.01
N TYR A 322 -14.82 -7.45 19.04
CA TYR A 322 -14.14 -6.79 17.92
C TYR A 322 -13.71 -7.78 16.83
N ARG A 323 -14.67 -8.36 16.10
CA ARG A 323 -14.43 -9.34 15.04
C ARG A 323 -14.35 -8.74 13.64
N THR A 324 -14.82 -7.51 13.48
CA THR A 324 -14.89 -6.82 12.19
C THR A 324 -14.07 -5.53 12.24
N TYR A 325 -13.84 -4.98 11.06
CA TYR A 325 -13.24 -3.67 10.90
C TYR A 325 -14.08 -2.85 9.93
N HIS A 326 -13.83 -1.54 9.92
CA HIS A 326 -14.49 -0.63 9.02
C HIS A 326 -13.87 -0.72 7.62
N GLU A 327 -14.67 -1.12 6.63
CA GLU A 327 -14.22 -1.41 5.26
C GLU A 327 -14.16 -0.17 4.35
N GLY A 328 -14.50 1.00 4.88
CA GLY A 328 -14.51 2.25 4.14
C GLY A 328 -14.25 3.45 5.04
N VAL A 329 -14.74 4.61 4.65
CA VAL A 329 -14.70 5.85 5.40
C VAL A 329 -16.12 6.39 5.60
N ASP A 330 -16.42 6.88 6.80
CA ASP A 330 -17.71 7.45 7.13
C ASP A 330 -17.61 8.97 7.22
N PHE A 331 -18.39 9.66 6.40
CA PHE A 331 -18.54 11.11 6.42
C PHE A 331 -19.85 11.47 7.13
N ALA A 332 -19.75 12.01 8.34
CA ALA A 332 -20.91 12.52 9.06
C ALA A 332 -21.44 13.77 8.34
N ALA A 333 -22.70 13.74 7.91
CA ALA A 333 -23.33 14.81 7.16
C ALA A 333 -24.83 14.90 7.47
N TYR A 334 -25.45 16.03 7.14
CA TYR A 334 -26.90 16.16 7.26
C TYR A 334 -27.61 15.20 6.29
N GLY A 335 -28.77 14.67 6.70
CA GLY A 335 -29.61 13.88 5.81
C GLY A 335 -30.07 14.72 4.62
N GLY A 336 -30.11 14.12 3.43
CA GLY A 336 -30.38 14.85 2.19
C GLY A 336 -29.16 15.50 1.54
N THR A 337 -27.96 15.46 2.16
CA THR A 337 -26.74 15.93 1.49
C THR A 337 -26.50 15.11 0.21
N PRO A 338 -26.27 15.75 -0.95
CA PRO A 338 -26.01 15.03 -2.19
C PRO A 338 -24.75 14.17 -2.13
N VAL A 339 -24.86 12.94 -2.63
CA VAL A 339 -23.76 11.99 -2.84
C VAL A 339 -23.48 11.92 -4.34
N MET A 340 -22.21 11.95 -4.71
CA MET A 340 -21.76 12.05 -6.10
C MET A 340 -20.85 10.89 -6.49
N ALA A 341 -20.86 10.54 -7.78
CA ALA A 341 -19.91 9.59 -8.33
C ALA A 341 -18.48 10.17 -8.29
N PRO A 342 -17.49 9.45 -7.73
CA PRO A 342 -16.12 9.93 -7.60
C PRO A 342 -15.38 9.94 -8.94
N ALA A 343 -15.76 9.05 -9.86
CA ALA A 343 -15.21 8.92 -11.19
C ALA A 343 -16.25 8.36 -12.17
N SER A 344 -15.92 8.34 -13.46
CA SER A 344 -16.74 7.65 -14.45
C SER A 344 -16.80 6.15 -14.19
N GLY A 345 -17.95 5.55 -14.45
CA GLY A 345 -18.16 4.11 -14.28
C GLY A 345 -19.58 3.69 -14.60
N THR A 346 -19.86 2.40 -14.41
CA THR A 346 -21.18 1.81 -14.63
C THR A 346 -21.77 1.39 -13.30
N VAL A 347 -23.00 1.82 -13.02
CA VAL A 347 -23.73 1.43 -11.81
C VAL A 347 -24.08 -0.05 -11.91
N VAL A 348 -23.60 -0.87 -10.98
CA VAL A 348 -23.87 -2.32 -10.94
C VAL A 348 -24.90 -2.68 -9.86
N VAL A 349 -25.05 -1.84 -8.83
CA VAL A 349 -26.09 -1.96 -7.80
C VAL A 349 -26.67 -0.59 -7.53
N ALA A 350 -28.00 -0.50 -7.47
CA ALA A 350 -28.74 0.67 -6.97
C ALA A 350 -30.08 0.21 -6.37
N GLU A 351 -30.08 -0.14 -5.09
CA GLU A 351 -31.27 -0.63 -4.38
C GLU A 351 -31.18 -0.41 -2.86
N PHE A 352 -32.28 -0.66 -2.14
CA PHE A 352 -32.29 -0.65 -0.67
C PHE A 352 -32.04 -2.07 -0.14
N LEU A 353 -30.79 -2.29 0.28
CA LEU A 353 -30.34 -3.52 0.92
C LEU A 353 -30.71 -3.54 2.41
N TYR A 354 -30.78 -4.73 3.00
CA TYR A 354 -31.19 -4.87 4.40
C TYR A 354 -30.09 -4.37 5.35
N VAL A 355 -28.83 -4.72 5.07
CA VAL A 355 -27.68 -4.35 5.91
C VAL A 355 -27.10 -3.00 5.48
N ARG A 356 -26.77 -2.83 4.20
CA ARG A 356 -26.18 -1.56 3.71
C ARG A 356 -27.19 -0.43 3.53
N GLY A 357 -28.49 -0.69 3.59
CA GLY A 357 -29.51 0.33 3.36
C GLY A 357 -29.54 0.78 1.90
N GLY A 358 -29.85 2.06 1.65
CA GLY A 358 -29.78 2.66 0.32
C GLY A 358 -28.35 2.55 -0.20
N THR A 359 -28.16 1.74 -1.24
CA THR A 359 -26.86 1.29 -1.72
C THR A 359 -26.71 1.61 -3.19
N VAL A 360 -25.60 2.25 -3.56
CA VAL A 360 -25.11 2.31 -4.94
C VAL A 360 -23.70 1.69 -4.98
N ILE A 361 -23.43 0.88 -6.00
CA ILE A 361 -22.08 0.37 -6.29
C ILE A 361 -21.77 0.68 -7.76
N ILE A 362 -20.60 1.24 -8.00
CA ILE A 362 -20.12 1.62 -9.34
C ILE A 362 -18.90 0.76 -9.68
N ASP A 363 -18.94 0.11 -10.85
CA ASP A 363 -17.79 -0.52 -11.49
C ASP A 363 -17.03 0.54 -12.32
N HIS A 364 -15.78 0.78 -11.97
CA HIS A 364 -14.91 1.72 -12.68
C HIS A 364 -14.04 1.04 -13.74
N GLY A 365 -14.07 -0.28 -13.89
CA GLY A 365 -13.09 -1.00 -14.69
C GLY A 365 -11.99 -1.65 -13.86
N LEU A 366 -11.26 -2.60 -14.45
CA LEU A 366 -10.05 -3.19 -13.88
C LEU A 366 -10.23 -3.82 -12.48
N GLY A 367 -11.44 -4.29 -12.15
CA GLY A 367 -11.75 -4.82 -10.81
C GLY A 367 -11.80 -3.75 -9.72
N ILE A 368 -11.99 -2.48 -10.09
CA ILE A 368 -12.09 -1.34 -9.16
C ILE A 368 -13.56 -0.95 -8.98
N TYR A 369 -14.01 -0.99 -7.74
CA TYR A 369 -15.39 -0.66 -7.37
C TYR A 369 -15.42 0.41 -6.29
N THR A 370 -16.45 1.26 -6.32
CA THR A 370 -16.79 2.12 -5.19
C THR A 370 -18.22 1.85 -4.73
N GLY A 371 -18.43 1.81 -3.42
CA GLY A 371 -19.74 1.60 -2.80
C GLY A 371 -20.15 2.78 -1.92
N PHE A 372 -21.45 3.08 -1.94
CA PHE A 372 -22.08 4.19 -1.22
C PHE A 372 -23.28 3.65 -0.46
N TYR A 373 -23.25 3.71 0.88
CA TYR A 373 -24.27 3.05 1.71
C TYR A 373 -25.03 4.03 2.61
N HIS A 374 -26.06 3.47 3.27
CA HIS A 374 -26.93 4.14 4.23
C HIS A 374 -27.77 5.28 3.65
N MET A 375 -27.84 5.42 2.32
CA MET A 375 -28.51 6.53 1.65
C MET A 375 -30.03 6.54 1.90
N SER A 376 -30.61 7.74 1.84
CA SER A 376 -32.06 7.95 2.00
C SER A 376 -32.82 7.92 0.67
N SER A 377 -32.13 8.23 -0.43
CA SER A 377 -32.66 8.22 -1.79
C SER A 377 -31.57 7.82 -2.78
N LEU A 378 -31.98 7.24 -3.92
CA LEU A 378 -31.13 6.83 -5.02
C LEU A 378 -31.56 7.61 -6.27
N ALA A 379 -30.60 8.15 -7.02
CA ALA A 379 -30.83 8.96 -8.23
C ALA A 379 -30.42 8.23 -9.53
N VAL A 380 -29.99 6.98 -9.43
CA VAL A 380 -29.50 6.14 -10.53
C VAL A 380 -30.07 4.72 -10.43
N ALA A 381 -29.96 3.96 -11.51
CA ALA A 381 -30.36 2.56 -11.61
C ALA A 381 -29.19 1.68 -12.11
N PRO A 382 -29.22 0.35 -11.89
CA PRO A 382 -28.22 -0.54 -12.45
C PRO A 382 -28.18 -0.44 -13.99
N GLY A 383 -26.98 -0.35 -14.55
CA GLY A 383 -26.72 -0.15 -15.98
C GLY A 383 -26.51 1.31 -16.38
N ASP A 384 -26.78 2.28 -15.50
CA ASP A 384 -26.49 3.69 -15.78
C ASP A 384 -24.98 3.93 -15.85
N VAL A 385 -24.53 4.67 -16.87
CA VAL A 385 -23.16 5.20 -16.93
C VAL A 385 -23.16 6.57 -16.23
N VAL A 386 -22.28 6.73 -15.27
CA VAL A 386 -22.12 7.96 -14.49
C VAL A 386 -20.82 8.67 -14.82
N THR A 387 -20.77 9.97 -14.61
CA THR A 387 -19.57 10.81 -14.75
C THR A 387 -19.16 11.43 -13.41
N PRO A 388 -17.89 11.85 -13.22
CA PRO A 388 -17.44 12.45 -11.98
C PRO A 388 -18.34 13.64 -11.57
N GLY A 389 -18.72 13.70 -10.30
CA GLY A 389 -19.59 14.75 -9.76
C GLY A 389 -21.09 14.59 -10.04
N GLN A 390 -21.50 13.59 -10.82
CA GLN A 390 -22.93 13.28 -11.02
C GLN A 390 -23.56 12.83 -9.70
N ILE A 391 -24.70 13.42 -9.32
CA ILE A 391 -25.45 13.03 -8.13
C ILE A 391 -26.02 11.61 -8.34
N ILE A 392 -25.74 10.71 -7.39
CA ILE A 392 -26.18 9.31 -7.39
C ILE A 392 -27.19 9.00 -6.28
N GLY A 393 -27.35 9.90 -5.32
CA GLY A 393 -28.28 9.74 -4.21
C GLY A 393 -28.09 10.82 -3.14
N GLU A 394 -28.67 10.59 -1.97
CA GLU A 394 -28.58 11.51 -0.84
C GLU A 394 -28.27 10.77 0.47
N VAL A 395 -27.46 11.41 1.31
CA VAL A 395 -27.10 10.92 2.65
C VAL A 395 -28.36 10.56 3.45
N GLY A 396 -28.29 9.45 4.18
CA GLY A 396 -29.35 8.98 5.04
C GLY A 396 -28.82 8.21 6.25
N THR A 397 -29.72 7.45 6.88
CA THR A 397 -29.44 6.58 8.04
C THR A 397 -30.17 5.25 7.90
N THR A 398 -30.12 4.65 6.71
CA THR A 398 -30.79 3.36 6.43
C THR A 398 -29.86 2.16 6.67
N GLY A 399 -30.43 0.98 6.90
CA GLY A 399 -29.65 -0.24 7.18
C GLY A 399 -28.93 -0.20 8.55
N LEU A 400 -27.75 -0.79 8.60
CA LEU A 400 -26.88 -0.89 9.77
C LEU A 400 -26.16 0.45 10.04
N SER A 401 -26.91 1.44 10.49
CA SER A 401 -26.42 2.80 10.75
C SER A 401 -26.86 3.32 12.12
N THR A 402 -26.03 4.16 12.74
CA THR A 402 -26.31 4.82 14.03
C THR A 402 -26.79 6.27 13.87
N GLY A 403 -26.74 6.82 12.65
CA GLY A 403 -27.12 8.21 12.36
C GLY A 403 -26.75 8.61 10.93
N ASN A 404 -27.12 9.84 10.53
CA ASN A 404 -26.86 10.29 9.16
C ASN A 404 -25.36 10.39 8.84
N HIS A 405 -24.92 9.58 7.88
CA HIS A 405 -23.56 9.62 7.34
C HIS A 405 -23.55 8.98 5.93
N LEU A 406 -22.53 9.30 5.15
CA LEU A 406 -22.16 8.54 3.97
C LEU A 406 -21.05 7.56 4.36
N HIS A 407 -21.30 6.27 4.19
CA HIS A 407 -20.22 5.29 4.12
C HIS A 407 -19.75 5.18 2.67
N TRP A 408 -18.46 5.35 2.44
CA TRP A 408 -17.81 5.20 1.14
C TRP A 408 -16.68 4.17 1.24
N ASP A 409 -16.77 3.09 0.47
CA ASP A 409 -15.72 2.09 0.34
C ASP A 409 -15.17 2.02 -1.08
N LEU A 410 -13.96 1.45 -1.19
CA LEU A 410 -13.28 1.19 -2.44
C LEU A 410 -12.71 -0.23 -2.40
N LEU A 411 -12.97 -1.00 -3.44
CA LEU A 411 -12.40 -2.34 -3.63
C LEU A 411 -11.47 -2.34 -4.83
N VAL A 412 -10.36 -3.06 -4.68
CA VAL A 412 -9.42 -3.38 -5.77
C VAL A 412 -9.22 -4.87 -5.75
N ASP A 413 -9.58 -5.54 -6.85
CA ASP A 413 -9.40 -6.99 -7.00
C ASP A 413 -10.07 -7.76 -5.82
N GLY A 414 -11.34 -7.42 -5.55
CA GLY A 414 -12.12 -8.02 -4.48
C GLY A 414 -11.67 -7.69 -3.04
N VAL A 415 -10.63 -6.87 -2.86
CA VAL A 415 -10.09 -6.50 -1.55
C VAL A 415 -10.41 -5.04 -1.22
N TRP A 416 -11.02 -4.81 -0.06
CA TRP A 416 -11.23 -3.47 0.47
C TRP A 416 -9.92 -2.75 0.79
N VAL A 417 -9.82 -1.51 0.32
CA VAL A 417 -8.71 -0.60 0.58
C VAL A 417 -9.24 0.73 1.09
N ASP A 418 -8.37 1.52 1.70
CA ASP A 418 -8.65 2.87 2.15
C ASP A 418 -8.86 3.80 0.95
N ALA A 419 -10.13 4.17 0.72
CA ALA A 419 -10.53 5.07 -0.35
C ALA A 419 -9.90 6.46 -0.24
N GLN A 420 -9.57 6.93 0.97
CA GLN A 420 -8.84 8.19 1.13
C GLN A 420 -7.39 8.04 0.68
N ALA A 421 -6.73 6.95 1.09
CA ALA A 421 -5.37 6.67 0.65
C ALA A 421 -5.27 6.52 -0.87
N TRP A 422 -6.27 5.92 -1.51
CA TRP A 422 -6.36 5.84 -2.98
C TRP A 422 -6.26 7.22 -3.64
N LEU A 423 -7.03 8.20 -3.12
CA LEU A 423 -6.99 9.59 -3.61
C LEU A 423 -5.64 10.25 -3.35
N GLU A 424 -5.09 10.09 -2.14
CA GLU A 424 -3.81 10.69 -1.76
C GLU A 424 -2.63 10.16 -2.58
N GLN A 425 -2.67 8.89 -2.95
CA GLN A 425 -1.68 8.25 -3.83
C GLN A 425 -1.77 8.73 -5.27
N GLY A 426 -2.93 9.25 -5.71
CA GLY A 426 -3.22 9.44 -7.13
C GLY A 426 -3.16 8.11 -7.89
N MET A 427 -3.62 7.02 -7.26
CA MET A 427 -3.49 5.65 -7.77
C MET A 427 -4.20 5.48 -9.12
N ASP A 428 -5.36 6.08 -9.26
CA ASP A 428 -6.13 6.20 -10.48
C ASP A 428 -5.35 6.78 -11.67
N CYS A 429 -4.68 7.93 -11.50
CA CYS A 429 -3.85 8.51 -12.56
C CYS A 429 -2.57 7.69 -12.79
N TRP A 430 -2.01 7.11 -11.72
CA TRP A 430 -0.84 6.23 -11.82
C TRP A 430 -1.16 5.00 -12.67
N ILE A 431 -2.36 4.43 -12.53
CA ILE A 431 -2.88 3.32 -13.35
C ILE A 431 -3.03 3.75 -14.81
N LEU A 432 -3.69 4.88 -15.08
CA LEU A 432 -3.86 5.37 -16.45
C LEU A 432 -2.51 5.58 -17.14
N ALA A 433 -1.56 6.21 -16.45
CA ALA A 433 -0.20 6.38 -16.97
C ALA A 433 0.49 5.02 -17.23
N GLY A 434 0.29 4.03 -16.35
CA GLY A 434 0.77 2.66 -16.53
C GLY A 434 0.12 1.93 -17.71
N LEU A 435 -1.06 2.36 -18.17
CA LEU A 435 -1.72 1.88 -19.38
C LEU A 435 -1.41 2.75 -20.61
N GLY A 436 -0.51 3.74 -20.47
CA GLY A 436 -0.17 4.72 -21.51
C GLY A 436 -1.34 5.65 -21.88
N GLN A 437 -2.28 5.85 -20.96
CA GLN A 437 -3.41 6.76 -21.06
C GLN A 437 -3.10 8.08 -20.32
N ILE A 438 -3.74 9.17 -20.77
CA ILE A 438 -3.61 10.48 -20.13
C ILE A 438 -4.62 10.57 -19.00
N CYS A 439 -4.19 11.10 -17.84
CA CYS A 439 -5.08 11.54 -16.78
C CYS A 439 -5.31 13.05 -16.95
N GLU A 440 -6.51 13.45 -17.38
CA GLU A 440 -6.88 14.84 -17.73
C GLU A 440 -7.42 15.66 -16.56
#